data_AF-A0A2A6D1T7-F1
#
_entry.id   AF-A0A2A6D1T7-F1
#
_cell.length_a   1.000
_cell.length_b   1.000
_cell.length_c   1.000
_cell.angle_alpha   90.00
_cell.angle_beta   90.00
_cell.angle_gamma   90.00
#
_symmetry.space_group_name_H-M   'P 1'
#
loop_
_entity.id
_entity.type
_entity.pdbx_description
1 polymer ?
#
loop_
_entity_poly.entity_id
_entity_poly.type
_entity_poly.pdbx_seq_one_letter_code
_entity_poly.pdbx_strand_id
1 'polypeptide(L)'
;MDVICSNGILSFGYLDEYFPFFYMEKGQHRGLSLQIWRIVAKRFSCRRSGLGISLQETENNASMTQLSLFEAASNNTEEGWTPYEFFFVFSPPILVLIIISTIVIQLANKSNTRLKSTPGLCFRYLVLVKLSILFSAAILNLFILHAAVFKGNTIVAAKPALLHWDDIVADLWSGSKHLLESAANLDDSEYGQLMGSNRPIRSGSTVNAMTELCKRRTSTIAALYDTQVLYITDIGSMPKDCQIHRIPPHGNSTLINENFLPSTFVYLIPRKNPAKIVEKINEIILKLFTFEKVMISDFWMHKELRRPSSLQKETPQKQEISSVVDPLSLTSLAGIFLAYIAGLLVSFLILIVEITTIRSPHFERAHMCIIPYLD
;
A
#
# COMPACT_ATOMS: atom_id res chain seq x y z
N MET A 1 40.26 -43.82 8.68
CA MET A 1 39.58 -42.52 8.50
C MET A 1 38.51 -42.75 7.44
N ASP A 2 37.25 -42.57 7.79
CA ASP A 2 36.16 -42.79 6.82
C ASP A 2 36.22 -41.71 5.74
N VAL A 3 36.46 -42.14 4.50
CA VAL A 3 36.69 -41.24 3.38
C VAL A 3 35.35 -40.77 2.83
N ILE A 4 34.88 -39.62 3.31
CA ILE A 4 33.68 -38.93 2.80
C ILE A 4 33.89 -38.45 1.35
N CYS A 5 35.14 -38.16 0.99
CA CYS A 5 35.47 -37.47 -0.25
C CYS A 5 36.03 -38.44 -1.27
N SER A 6 35.16 -38.90 -2.16
CA SER A 6 35.56 -39.69 -3.33
C SER A 6 36.47 -38.84 -4.22
N ASN A 7 37.70 -39.27 -4.46
CA ASN A 7 38.71 -38.54 -5.23
C ASN A 7 39.02 -37.13 -4.68
N GLY A 8 38.84 -36.93 -3.37
CA GLY A 8 39.04 -35.64 -2.72
C GLY A 8 37.92 -34.62 -2.99
N ILE A 9 36.76 -35.05 -3.51
CA ILE A 9 35.60 -34.20 -3.77
C ILE A 9 34.47 -34.54 -2.79
N LEU A 10 33.98 -33.54 -2.07
CA LEU A 10 32.72 -33.64 -1.32
C LEU A 10 31.56 -33.33 -2.27
N SER A 11 30.72 -34.31 -2.56
CA SER A 11 29.54 -34.12 -3.42
C SER A 11 28.29 -33.91 -2.57
N PHE A 12 27.46 -32.94 -2.90
CA PHE A 12 26.19 -32.67 -2.22
C PHE A 12 25.07 -32.46 -3.25
N GLY A 13 23.84 -32.83 -2.88
CA GLY A 13 22.65 -32.55 -3.70
C GLY A 13 22.24 -31.09 -3.57
N TYR A 14 21.59 -30.55 -4.59
CA TYR A 14 21.22 -29.13 -4.64
C TYR A 14 19.89 -28.93 -5.37
N LEU A 15 19.25 -27.78 -5.16
CA LEU A 15 18.10 -27.32 -5.92
C LEU A 15 18.58 -26.27 -6.91
N ASP A 16 18.21 -26.38 -8.20
CA ASP A 16 18.77 -25.53 -9.26
C ASP A 16 18.43 -24.03 -9.06
N GLU A 17 17.30 -23.69 -8.42
CA GLU A 17 16.80 -22.32 -8.27
C GLU A 17 16.17 -22.04 -6.90
N TYR A 18 17.01 -21.93 -5.87
CA TYR A 18 16.58 -21.64 -4.50
C TYR A 18 17.41 -20.54 -3.85
N PHE A 19 17.21 -19.30 -4.27
CA PHE A 19 17.92 -18.13 -3.75
C PHE A 19 17.58 -17.86 -2.27
N PRO A 20 18.52 -17.31 -1.46
CA PRO A 20 19.93 -17.06 -1.75
C PRO A 20 20.83 -18.29 -1.54
N PHE A 21 20.26 -19.48 -1.36
CA PHE A 21 21.00 -20.68 -0.95
C PHE A 21 21.68 -21.39 -2.12
N PHE A 22 20.99 -21.48 -3.26
CA PHE A 22 21.47 -22.02 -4.53
C PHE A 22 20.88 -21.20 -5.68
N TYR A 23 21.72 -20.60 -6.51
CA TYR A 23 21.28 -19.89 -7.71
C TYR A 23 22.38 -19.92 -8.78
N MET A 24 22.02 -19.67 -10.03
CA MET A 24 22.96 -19.60 -11.14
C MET A 24 23.27 -18.14 -11.49
N GLU A 25 24.54 -17.79 -11.56
CA GLU A 25 25.01 -16.48 -12.02
C GLU A 25 26.12 -16.69 -13.07
N LYS A 26 25.87 -16.24 -14.32
CA LYS A 26 26.82 -16.36 -15.44
C LYS A 26 27.28 -17.81 -15.69
N GLY A 27 26.35 -18.77 -15.61
CA GLY A 27 26.62 -20.19 -15.81
C GLY A 27 27.39 -20.87 -14.68
N GLN A 28 27.54 -20.22 -13.52
CA GLN A 28 28.15 -20.80 -12.33
C GLN A 28 27.17 -20.80 -11.17
N HIS A 29 27.09 -21.92 -10.45
CA HIS A 29 26.31 -21.98 -9.22
C HIS A 29 26.96 -21.16 -8.11
N ARG A 30 26.12 -20.40 -7.41
CA ARG A 30 26.42 -19.58 -6.26
C ARG A 30 25.35 -19.79 -5.18
N GLY A 31 25.57 -19.16 -4.03
CA GLY A 31 24.63 -19.18 -2.91
C GLY A 31 25.24 -19.60 -1.58
N LEU A 32 24.50 -19.30 -0.53
CA LEU A 32 24.93 -19.46 0.86
C LEU A 32 25.25 -20.91 1.20
N SER A 33 24.40 -21.85 0.78
CA SER A 33 24.59 -23.27 1.08
C SER A 33 25.82 -23.84 0.38
N LEU A 34 26.14 -23.39 -0.83
CA LEU A 34 27.39 -23.76 -1.51
C LEU A 34 28.62 -23.36 -0.70
N GLN A 35 28.60 -22.19 -0.06
CA GLN A 35 29.71 -21.70 0.76
C GLN A 35 29.85 -22.50 2.05
N ILE A 36 28.72 -22.85 2.69
CA ILE A 36 28.70 -23.74 3.84
C ILE A 36 29.33 -25.10 3.48
N TRP A 37 28.95 -25.69 2.34
CA TRP A 37 29.51 -26.96 1.89
C TRP A 37 31.01 -26.88 1.53
N ARG A 38 31.51 -25.73 1.08
CA ARG A 38 32.96 -25.51 0.91
C ARG A 38 33.71 -25.55 2.24
N ILE A 39 33.13 -24.96 3.28
CA ILE A 39 33.72 -24.98 4.63
C ILE A 39 33.71 -26.41 5.19
N VAL A 40 32.60 -27.13 5.03
CA VAL A 40 32.48 -28.54 5.41
C VAL A 40 33.54 -29.37 4.68
N ALA A 41 33.66 -29.24 3.37
CA ALA A 41 34.68 -29.92 2.57
C ALA A 41 36.10 -29.67 3.10
N LYS A 42 36.43 -28.41 3.41
CA LYS A 42 37.74 -28.04 3.99
C LYS A 42 38.00 -28.68 5.35
N ARG A 43 36.98 -28.78 6.22
CA ARG A 43 37.08 -29.43 7.55
C ARG A 43 37.25 -30.94 7.49
N PHE A 44 36.85 -31.56 6.39
CA PHE A 44 37.09 -32.97 6.09
C PHE A 44 38.34 -33.21 5.22
N SER A 45 39.19 -32.18 5.04
CA SER A 45 40.41 -32.25 4.23
C SER A 45 40.15 -32.62 2.76
N CYS A 46 38.98 -32.27 2.24
CA CYS A 46 38.63 -32.48 0.84
C CYS A 46 39.20 -31.35 -0.01
N ARG A 47 39.67 -31.68 -1.22
CA ARG A 47 40.28 -30.71 -2.15
C ARG A 47 39.26 -29.69 -2.67
N ARG A 48 38.02 -30.13 -2.92
CA ARG A 48 36.93 -29.26 -3.39
C ARG A 48 35.56 -29.80 -3.00
N SER A 49 34.55 -28.91 -2.98
CA SER A 49 33.14 -29.28 -2.96
C SER A 49 32.62 -29.29 -4.42
N GLY A 50 31.84 -30.30 -4.77
CA GLY A 50 31.20 -30.42 -6.09
C GLY A 50 29.69 -30.54 -5.95
N LEU A 51 28.97 -30.00 -6.92
CA LEU A 51 27.55 -30.27 -7.05
C LEU A 51 27.39 -31.69 -7.56
N GLY A 52 26.58 -32.46 -6.85
CA GLY A 52 26.23 -33.82 -7.22
C GLY A 52 24.94 -33.83 -8.03
N ILE A 53 23.95 -34.54 -7.53
CA ILE A 53 22.66 -34.73 -8.18
C ILE A 53 21.80 -33.48 -7.93
N SER A 54 21.26 -32.89 -8.99
CA SER A 54 20.15 -31.94 -8.85
C SER A 54 18.97 -32.71 -8.26
N LEU A 55 18.55 -32.29 -7.08
CA LEU A 55 17.31 -32.75 -6.50
C LEU A 55 16.22 -31.99 -7.28
N GLN A 56 15.75 -32.55 -8.39
CA GLN A 56 14.40 -32.19 -8.82
C GLN A 56 13.50 -32.47 -7.62
N GLU A 57 12.74 -31.45 -7.23
CA GLU A 57 11.78 -31.50 -6.12
C GLU A 57 11.15 -32.88 -6.08
N THR A 58 11.60 -33.74 -5.17
CA THR A 58 10.86 -34.96 -4.86
C THR A 58 9.60 -34.44 -4.17
N GLU A 59 8.56 -34.30 -4.99
CA GLU A 59 7.33 -33.49 -4.87
C GLU A 59 6.58 -33.54 -3.54
N ASN A 60 6.96 -34.35 -2.55
CA ASN A 60 5.95 -34.80 -1.61
C ASN A 60 6.05 -34.34 -0.16
N ASN A 61 7.13 -33.72 0.37
CA ASN A 61 7.14 -33.43 1.83
C ASN A 61 8.16 -32.42 2.36
N ALA A 62 8.91 -31.69 1.53
CA ALA A 62 9.82 -30.67 2.05
C ALA A 62 9.05 -29.37 2.33
N SER A 63 8.26 -29.38 3.41
CA SER A 63 7.71 -28.15 3.99
C SER A 63 8.88 -27.26 4.38
N MET A 64 9.10 -26.14 3.68
CA MET A 64 9.89 -25.01 4.16
C MET A 64 10.05 -23.90 3.11
N THR A 65 8.93 -23.29 2.73
CA THR A 65 8.96 -21.88 2.32
C THR A 65 7.61 -21.26 2.60
N GLN A 66 7.62 -20.07 3.20
CA GLN A 66 6.41 -19.31 3.45
C GLN A 66 5.96 -18.69 2.14
N LEU A 67 4.83 -19.16 1.63
CA LEU A 67 4.16 -18.54 0.51
C LEU A 67 3.50 -17.25 1.00
N SER A 68 3.81 -16.14 0.36
CA SER A 68 3.22 -14.84 0.63
C SER A 68 2.50 -14.34 -0.62
N LEU A 69 1.42 -13.60 -0.42
CA LEU A 69 0.78 -12.87 -1.50
C LEU A 69 1.40 -11.48 -1.65
N PHE A 70 1.64 -11.10 -2.89
CA PHE A 70 2.19 -9.81 -3.25
C PHE A 70 1.29 -9.13 -4.28
N GLU A 71 1.10 -7.83 -4.11
CA GLU A 71 0.48 -6.96 -5.10
C GLU A 71 1.48 -5.90 -5.56
N ALA A 72 1.36 -5.45 -6.80
CA ALA A 72 2.13 -4.29 -7.25
C ALA A 72 1.44 -3.01 -6.79
N ALA A 73 2.22 -2.09 -6.22
CA ALA A 73 1.76 -0.74 -5.94
C ALA A 73 1.23 -0.13 -7.24
N SER A 74 -0.05 0.23 -7.23
CA SER A 74 -0.57 1.07 -8.30
C SER A 74 0.15 2.42 -8.17
N ASN A 75 0.86 2.86 -9.22
CA ASN A 75 1.41 4.22 -9.24
C ASN A 75 0.30 5.27 -9.12
N ASN A 76 -0.97 4.86 -9.24
CA ASN A 76 -2.14 5.68 -9.06
C ASN A 76 -2.60 5.75 -7.59
N THR A 77 -1.89 5.19 -6.59
CA THR A 77 -2.27 5.32 -5.17
C THR A 77 -2.16 6.74 -4.59
N GLU A 78 -2.12 7.78 -5.43
CA GLU A 78 -2.73 9.07 -5.06
C GLU A 78 -4.27 8.96 -4.93
N GLU A 79 -4.88 7.83 -5.35
CA GLU A 79 -6.32 7.54 -5.32
C GLU A 79 -6.96 7.41 -3.93
N GLY A 80 -6.19 7.58 -2.84
CA GLY A 80 -6.78 7.63 -1.49
C GLY A 80 -7.24 9.02 -1.04
N TRP A 81 -6.83 10.08 -1.76
CA TRP A 81 -7.16 11.45 -1.39
C TRP A 81 -7.69 12.19 -2.60
N THR A 82 -9.01 12.27 -2.71
CA THR A 82 -9.57 13.28 -3.60
C THR A 82 -9.33 14.67 -2.98
N PRO A 83 -8.98 15.70 -3.75
CA PRO A 83 -8.86 17.07 -3.25
C PRO A 83 -10.10 17.52 -2.45
N TYR A 84 -11.26 16.92 -2.76
CA TYR A 84 -12.52 17.14 -2.07
C TYR A 84 -12.51 16.64 -0.61
N GLU A 85 -11.98 15.46 -0.33
CA GLU A 85 -11.94 14.89 1.03
C GLU A 85 -11.06 15.71 1.99
N PHE A 86 -10.05 16.39 1.46
CA PHE A 86 -9.19 17.25 2.26
C PHE A 86 -9.92 18.51 2.77
N PHE A 87 -10.83 19.10 1.98
CA PHE A 87 -11.54 20.33 2.35
C PHE A 87 -12.94 20.10 2.92
N PHE A 88 -13.56 18.96 2.64
CA PHE A 88 -14.85 18.62 3.22
C PHE A 88 -14.67 17.98 4.60
N VAL A 89 -14.41 18.84 5.59
CA VAL A 89 -14.42 18.48 7.02
C VAL A 89 -15.80 17.97 7.46
N PHE A 90 -16.84 18.47 6.81
CA PHE A 90 -18.22 18.09 7.07
C PHE A 90 -18.71 17.05 6.08
N SER A 91 -19.43 16.05 6.58
CA SER A 91 -20.11 15.09 5.72
C SER A 91 -21.11 15.80 4.79
N PRO A 92 -21.36 15.28 3.57
CA PRO A 92 -22.28 15.91 2.62
C PRO A 92 -23.66 16.28 3.20
N PRO A 93 -24.29 15.49 4.09
CA PRO A 93 -25.54 15.87 4.74
C PRO A 93 -25.46 17.15 5.58
N ILE A 94 -24.34 17.38 6.26
CA ILE A 94 -24.14 18.58 7.09
C ILE A 94 -24.06 19.83 6.21
N LEU A 95 -23.37 19.74 5.05
CA LEU A 95 -23.32 20.85 4.09
C LEU A 95 -24.70 21.21 3.55
N VAL A 96 -25.50 20.20 3.22
CA VAL A 96 -26.90 20.39 2.79
C VAL A 96 -27.71 21.09 3.89
N LEU A 97 -27.56 20.68 5.16
CA LEU A 97 -28.23 21.33 6.29
C LEU A 97 -27.79 22.80 6.47
N ILE A 98 -26.51 23.12 6.27
CA ILE A 98 -26.01 24.51 6.32
C ILE A 98 -26.68 25.37 5.23
N ILE A 99 -26.75 24.84 4.00
CA ILE A 99 -27.39 25.53 2.86
C ILE A 99 -28.88 25.77 3.15
N ILE A 100 -29.61 24.73 3.56
CA ILE A 100 -31.04 24.82 3.90
C ILE A 100 -31.25 25.85 5.03
N SER A 101 -30.44 25.80 6.08
CA SER A 101 -30.51 26.73 7.20
C SER A 101 -30.33 28.19 6.75
N THR A 102 -29.39 28.44 5.85
CA THR A 102 -29.13 29.77 5.31
C THR A 102 -30.30 30.27 4.47
N ILE A 103 -30.90 29.41 3.63
CA ILE A 103 -32.09 29.73 2.84
C ILE A 103 -33.27 30.09 3.75
N VAL A 104 -33.55 29.25 4.76
CA VAL A 104 -34.66 29.47 5.71
C VAL A 104 -34.49 30.81 6.43
N ILE A 105 -33.26 31.15 6.83
CA ILE A 105 -32.96 32.43 7.50
C ILE A 105 -33.17 33.61 6.56
N GLN A 106 -32.73 33.53 5.31
CA GLN A 106 -32.98 34.61 4.34
C GLN A 106 -34.48 34.80 4.09
N LEU A 107 -35.25 33.71 3.99
CA LEU A 107 -36.70 33.77 3.85
C LEU A 107 -37.36 34.38 5.09
N ALA A 108 -36.93 34.00 6.29
CA ALA A 108 -37.41 34.56 7.54
C ALA A 108 -37.12 36.07 7.63
N ASN A 109 -35.90 36.50 7.28
CA ASN A 109 -35.51 37.91 7.25
C ASN A 109 -36.35 38.70 6.23
N LYS A 110 -36.58 38.16 5.03
CA LYS A 110 -37.40 38.79 3.98
C LYS A 110 -38.89 38.86 4.35
N SER A 111 -39.43 37.82 4.98
CA SER A 111 -40.81 37.84 5.47
C SER A 111 -40.98 38.92 6.54
N ASN A 112 -40.00 39.03 7.43
CA ASN A 112 -40.04 40.00 8.53
C ASN A 112 -39.90 41.45 8.06
N THR A 113 -39.12 41.74 7.00
CA THR A 113 -39.06 43.10 6.43
C THR A 113 -40.41 43.54 5.86
N ARG A 114 -41.22 42.62 5.31
CA ARG A 114 -42.58 42.91 4.83
C ARG A 114 -43.56 43.19 5.96
N LEU A 115 -43.36 42.59 7.13
CA LEU A 115 -44.23 42.75 8.29
C LEU A 115 -44.02 44.08 9.06
N LYS A 116 -43.04 44.91 8.69
CA LYS A 116 -42.73 46.21 9.33
C LYS A 116 -43.89 47.23 9.36
N SER A 117 -45.02 46.98 8.67
CA SER A 117 -46.19 47.87 8.62
C SER A 117 -47.18 47.75 9.79
N THR A 118 -46.93 46.90 10.81
CA THR A 118 -47.87 46.68 11.93
C THR A 118 -47.30 47.11 13.30
N PRO A 119 -48.12 47.71 14.19
CA PRO A 119 -47.66 48.20 15.49
C PRO A 119 -47.33 47.03 16.44
N GLY A 120 -46.04 46.85 16.71
CA GLY A 120 -45.47 45.78 17.55
C GLY A 120 -43.94 45.73 17.51
N LEU A 121 -43.29 46.88 17.28
CA LEU A 121 -41.88 47.00 16.90
C LEU A 121 -40.90 46.43 17.94
N CYS A 122 -41.15 46.63 19.23
CA CYS A 122 -40.19 46.29 20.28
C CYS A 122 -40.02 44.76 20.47
N PHE A 123 -41.13 44.02 20.50
CA PHE A 123 -41.10 42.55 20.63
C PHE A 123 -40.46 41.89 19.41
N ARG A 124 -40.73 42.40 18.20
CA ARG A 124 -40.13 41.89 16.96
C ARG A 124 -38.63 42.18 16.88
N TYR A 125 -38.18 43.35 17.35
CA TYR A 125 -36.75 43.68 17.40
C TYR A 125 -35.99 42.72 18.34
N LEU A 126 -36.57 42.40 19.50
CA LEU A 126 -35.98 41.43 20.43
C LEU A 126 -35.88 40.02 19.83
N VAL A 127 -36.90 39.56 19.10
CA VAL A 127 -36.87 38.27 18.41
C VAL A 127 -35.79 38.26 17.32
N LEU A 128 -35.67 39.36 16.54
CA LEU A 128 -34.66 39.52 15.50
C LEU A 128 -33.24 39.49 16.04
N VAL A 129 -32.98 40.28 17.09
CA VAL A 129 -31.67 40.35 17.73
C VAL A 129 -31.30 38.99 18.32
N LYS A 130 -32.24 38.30 18.97
CA LYS A 130 -32.00 36.94 19.48
C LYS A 130 -31.70 35.94 18.36
N LEU A 131 -32.47 35.96 17.26
CA LEU A 131 -32.26 35.06 16.13
C LEU A 131 -30.90 35.32 15.45
N SER A 132 -30.53 36.60 15.31
CA SER A 132 -29.24 37.01 14.74
C SER A 132 -28.07 36.59 15.63
N ILE A 133 -28.17 36.75 16.96
CA ILE A 133 -27.12 36.34 17.90
C ILE A 133 -26.96 34.82 17.90
N LEU A 134 -28.08 34.07 17.95
CA LEU A 134 -28.06 32.60 17.89
C LEU A 134 -27.44 32.10 16.59
N PHE A 135 -27.73 32.76 15.47
CA PHE A 135 -27.15 32.41 14.18
C PHE A 135 -25.65 32.69 14.11
N SER A 136 -25.22 33.88 14.54
CA SER A 136 -23.79 34.22 14.62
C SER A 136 -23.03 33.24 15.52
N ALA A 137 -23.63 32.85 16.65
CA ALA A 137 -23.08 31.82 17.54
C ALA A 137 -23.03 30.44 16.88
N ALA A 138 -24.04 30.06 16.10
CA ALA A 138 -24.06 28.81 15.35
C ALA A 138 -22.95 28.78 14.27
N ILE A 139 -22.79 29.86 13.50
CA ILE A 139 -21.71 29.99 12.51
C ILE A 139 -20.34 29.92 13.20
N LEU A 140 -20.16 30.63 14.32
CA LEU A 140 -18.92 30.63 15.06
C LEU A 140 -18.56 29.23 15.57
N ASN A 141 -19.54 28.50 16.14
CA ASN A 141 -19.34 27.11 16.54
C ASN A 141 -19.00 26.21 15.35
N LEU A 142 -19.61 26.44 14.20
CA LEU A 142 -19.33 25.68 12.98
C LEU A 142 -17.90 25.95 12.47
N PHE A 143 -17.43 27.20 12.56
CA PHE A 143 -16.05 27.56 12.23
C PHE A 143 -15.04 26.95 13.22
N ILE A 144 -15.36 26.95 14.52
CA ILE A 144 -14.52 26.31 15.55
C ILE A 144 -14.47 24.79 15.34
N LEU A 145 -15.61 24.14 15.08
CA LEU A 145 -15.66 22.71 14.74
C LEU A 145 -14.88 22.40 13.47
N HIS A 146 -15.01 23.24 12.45
CA HIS A 146 -14.22 23.12 11.23
C HIS A 146 -12.73 23.21 11.56
N ALA A 147 -12.28 24.26 12.26
CA ALA A 147 -10.88 24.44 12.62
C ALA A 147 -10.33 23.31 13.52
N ALA A 148 -11.17 22.75 14.41
CA ALA A 148 -10.79 21.66 15.32
C ALA A 148 -10.67 20.30 14.61
N VAL A 149 -11.53 20.03 13.62
CA VAL A 149 -11.54 18.76 12.87
C VAL A 149 -10.67 18.85 11.61
N PHE A 150 -10.44 20.04 11.07
CA PHE A 150 -9.58 20.28 9.92
C PHE A 150 -8.15 19.84 10.25
N LYS A 151 -7.75 18.69 9.69
CA LYS A 151 -6.44 18.06 9.87
C LYS A 151 -5.33 18.75 9.08
N GLY A 152 -5.35 20.09 9.00
CA GLY A 152 -4.49 20.88 8.11
C GLY A 152 -2.99 20.68 8.28
N ASN A 153 -2.55 20.20 9.45
CA ASN A 153 -1.13 19.94 9.76
C ASN A 153 -0.78 18.44 9.83
N THR A 154 -1.75 17.55 9.63
CA THR A 154 -1.56 16.09 9.75
C THR A 154 -2.10 15.38 8.51
N ILE A 155 -1.64 15.80 7.34
CA ILE A 155 -1.58 14.91 6.18
C ILE A 155 -0.37 14.01 6.40
N VAL A 156 -0.49 13.09 7.35
CA VAL A 156 0.27 11.85 7.20
C VAL A 156 -0.44 11.20 6.03
N ALA A 157 0.20 11.16 4.86
CA ALA A 157 -0.29 10.41 3.72
C ALA A 157 -0.75 9.07 4.27
N ALA A 158 -2.07 8.86 4.29
CA ALA A 158 -2.61 7.62 4.80
C ALA A 158 -1.92 6.55 3.98
N LYS A 159 -1.17 5.66 4.65
CA LYS A 159 -0.59 4.51 3.96
C LYS A 159 -1.72 3.91 3.12
N PRO A 160 -1.50 3.62 1.83
CA PRO A 160 -2.55 3.09 0.97
C PRO A 160 -3.25 1.99 1.75
N ALA A 161 -4.57 2.10 1.86
CA ALA A 161 -5.35 1.20 2.68
C ALA A 161 -4.99 -0.22 2.26
N LEU A 162 -4.26 -0.93 3.13
CA LEU A 162 -3.87 -2.30 2.88
C LEU A 162 -5.19 -3.04 2.64
N LEU A 163 -5.35 -3.58 1.43
CA LEU A 163 -6.54 -4.35 1.08
C LEU A 163 -6.77 -5.41 2.16
N HIS A 164 -7.97 -5.44 2.72
CA HIS A 164 -8.31 -6.46 3.69
C HIS A 164 -8.28 -7.83 3.01
N TRP A 165 -7.83 -8.84 3.75
CA TRP A 165 -7.73 -10.22 3.25
C TRP A 165 -9.03 -10.71 2.64
N ASP A 166 -10.17 -10.40 3.27
CA ASP A 166 -11.48 -10.79 2.79
C ASP A 166 -11.82 -10.18 1.42
N ASP A 167 -11.41 -8.92 1.19
CA ASP A 167 -11.58 -8.26 -0.11
C ASP A 167 -10.74 -8.95 -1.19
N ILE A 168 -9.53 -9.37 -0.84
CA ILE A 168 -8.63 -10.08 -1.76
C ILE A 168 -9.18 -11.45 -2.13
N VAL A 169 -9.67 -12.21 -1.15
CA VAL A 169 -10.29 -13.51 -1.43
C VAL A 169 -11.55 -13.33 -2.27
N ALA A 170 -12.39 -12.34 -1.96
CA ALA A 170 -13.57 -12.01 -2.76
C ALA A 170 -13.20 -11.61 -4.20
N ASP A 171 -12.12 -10.84 -4.38
CA ASP A 171 -11.59 -10.45 -5.69
C ASP A 171 -11.09 -11.67 -6.48
N LEU A 172 -10.36 -12.58 -5.83
CA LEU A 172 -9.86 -13.82 -6.43
C LEU A 172 -11.00 -14.79 -6.75
N TRP A 173 -12.03 -14.88 -5.92
CA TRP A 173 -13.22 -15.71 -6.13
C TRP A 173 -14.11 -15.18 -7.25
N SER A 174 -14.30 -13.86 -7.31
CA SER A 174 -15.08 -13.22 -8.37
C SER A 174 -14.34 -13.21 -9.72
N GLY A 175 -13.01 -13.38 -9.70
CA GLY A 175 -12.15 -13.29 -10.87
C GLY A 175 -11.85 -11.85 -11.28
N SER A 176 -12.15 -10.86 -10.42
CA SER A 176 -11.72 -9.45 -10.62
C SER A 176 -10.19 -9.35 -10.59
N LYS A 177 -9.55 -10.19 -9.77
CA LYS A 177 -8.10 -10.38 -9.73
C LYS A 177 -7.72 -11.82 -10.07
N HIS A 178 -6.57 -11.98 -10.71
CA HIS A 178 -5.99 -13.29 -11.03
C HIS A 178 -4.76 -13.58 -10.17
N LEU A 179 -4.66 -14.82 -9.69
CA LEU A 179 -3.47 -15.28 -8.98
C LEU A 179 -2.38 -15.69 -9.98
N LEU A 180 -1.21 -15.08 -9.88
CA LEU A 180 0.01 -15.46 -10.58
C LEU A 180 0.80 -16.44 -9.72
N GLU A 181 1.11 -17.57 -10.31
CA GLU A 181 1.87 -18.63 -9.68
C GLU A 181 3.21 -18.79 -10.39
N SER A 182 4.28 -18.75 -9.59
CA SER A 182 5.64 -19.01 -10.07
C SER A 182 5.99 -20.49 -10.00
N ALA A 183 5.99 -21.02 -8.78
CA ALA A 183 6.45 -22.37 -8.45
C ALA A 183 5.78 -22.91 -7.17
N ALA A 184 4.72 -22.24 -6.69
CA ALA A 184 3.97 -22.72 -5.55
C ALA A 184 3.22 -23.98 -5.98
N ASN A 185 3.39 -25.07 -5.24
CA ASN A 185 2.55 -26.25 -5.37
C ASN A 185 1.54 -26.20 -4.22
N LEU A 186 0.61 -25.26 -4.30
CA LEU A 186 -0.55 -25.29 -3.41
C LEU A 186 -1.36 -26.55 -3.72
N ASP A 187 -1.91 -27.19 -2.69
CA ASP A 187 -2.81 -28.32 -2.91
C ASP A 187 -4.13 -27.83 -3.54
N ASP A 188 -4.82 -28.71 -4.28
CA ASP A 188 -6.11 -28.40 -4.91
C ASP A 188 -7.14 -27.89 -3.88
N SER A 189 -7.06 -28.38 -2.64
CA SER A 189 -7.89 -27.92 -1.53
C SER A 189 -7.58 -26.48 -1.08
N GLU A 190 -6.32 -26.06 -1.19
CA GLU A 190 -5.86 -24.71 -0.84
C GLU A 190 -6.26 -23.70 -1.92
N TYR A 191 -6.16 -24.06 -3.20
CA TYR A 191 -6.69 -23.23 -4.29
C TYR A 191 -8.20 -23.06 -4.20
N GLY A 192 -8.93 -24.13 -3.86
CA GLY A 192 -10.38 -24.06 -3.70
C GLY A 192 -10.81 -23.05 -2.63
N GLN A 193 -10.04 -22.93 -1.55
CA GLN A 193 -10.29 -21.93 -0.51
C GLN A 193 -9.89 -20.51 -0.95
N LEU A 194 -8.77 -20.35 -1.65
CA LEU A 194 -8.25 -19.03 -2.03
C LEU A 194 -8.97 -18.42 -3.24
N MET A 195 -9.42 -19.24 -4.19
CA MET A 195 -9.91 -18.76 -5.51
C MET A 195 -11.25 -19.37 -5.93
N GLY A 196 -11.83 -20.26 -5.11
CA GLY A 196 -13.09 -20.92 -5.43
C GLY A 196 -12.96 -21.81 -6.66
N SER A 197 -13.63 -21.42 -7.75
CA SER A 197 -13.62 -22.16 -9.03
C SER A 197 -12.61 -21.64 -10.05
N ASN A 198 -11.95 -20.52 -9.76
CA ASN A 198 -10.98 -19.91 -10.66
C ASN A 198 -9.65 -20.69 -10.64
N ARG A 199 -8.84 -20.52 -11.69
CA ARG A 199 -7.54 -21.20 -11.85
C ARG A 199 -6.37 -20.21 -11.87
N PRO A 200 -5.20 -20.60 -11.35
CA PRO A 200 -4.06 -19.69 -11.27
C PRO A 200 -3.41 -19.58 -12.64
N ILE A 201 -2.80 -18.42 -12.89
CA ILE A 201 -1.97 -18.19 -14.07
C ILE A 201 -0.56 -18.65 -13.73
N ARG A 202 -0.17 -19.81 -14.26
CA ARG A 202 1.18 -20.36 -14.09
C ARG A 202 2.16 -19.66 -15.03
N SER A 203 3.03 -18.83 -14.46
CA SER A 203 4.00 -18.04 -15.22
C SER A 203 5.25 -18.84 -15.61
N GLY A 204 5.44 -20.01 -14.98
CA GLY A 204 6.56 -20.94 -15.22
C GLY A 204 7.91 -20.48 -14.68
N SER A 205 8.04 -19.22 -14.25
CA SER A 205 9.21 -18.71 -13.53
C SER A 205 8.83 -17.55 -12.62
N THR A 206 9.64 -17.38 -11.58
CA THR A 206 9.54 -16.29 -10.60
C THR A 206 9.68 -14.93 -11.26
N VAL A 207 10.63 -14.79 -12.20
CA VAL A 207 10.86 -13.55 -12.94
C VAL A 207 9.66 -13.20 -13.82
N ASN A 208 9.05 -14.19 -14.48
CA ASN A 208 7.86 -13.97 -15.32
C ASN A 208 6.66 -13.57 -14.47
N ALA A 209 6.43 -14.24 -13.34
CA ALA A 209 5.35 -13.91 -12.41
C ALA A 209 5.48 -12.46 -11.91
N MET A 210 6.69 -12.03 -11.52
CA MET A 210 6.93 -10.66 -11.10
C MET A 210 6.76 -9.65 -12.24
N THR A 211 7.22 -10.00 -13.45
CA THR A 211 7.07 -9.13 -14.63
C THR A 211 5.60 -8.92 -14.97
N GLU A 212 4.77 -9.97 -14.96
CA GLU A 212 3.33 -9.84 -15.19
C GLU A 212 2.61 -9.13 -14.03
N LEU A 213 3.02 -9.36 -12.78
CA LEU A 213 2.49 -8.61 -11.63
C LEU A 213 2.67 -7.10 -11.81
N CYS A 214 3.88 -6.68 -12.17
CA CYS A 214 4.22 -5.29 -12.40
C CYS A 214 3.53 -4.68 -13.63
N LYS A 215 3.17 -5.50 -14.62
CA LYS A 215 2.47 -5.09 -15.83
C LYS A 215 0.95 -4.97 -15.61
N ARG A 216 0.37 -5.81 -14.74
CA ARG A 216 -1.06 -5.89 -14.45
C ARG A 216 -1.38 -5.53 -13.00
N ARG A 217 -0.94 -4.36 -12.58
CA ARG A 217 -0.85 -3.96 -11.16
C ARG A 217 -2.15 -4.06 -10.37
N THR A 218 -3.29 -3.77 -11.01
CA THR A 218 -4.59 -3.72 -10.34
C THR A 218 -5.39 -5.02 -10.44
N SER A 219 -5.03 -5.92 -11.37
CA SER A 219 -5.80 -7.12 -11.69
C SER A 219 -5.08 -8.43 -11.41
N THR A 220 -3.88 -8.36 -10.82
CA THR A 220 -3.11 -9.56 -10.49
C THR A 220 -2.53 -9.50 -9.08
N ILE A 221 -2.45 -10.67 -8.47
CA ILE A 221 -1.79 -10.92 -7.19
C ILE A 221 -0.81 -12.06 -7.43
N ALA A 222 0.41 -11.99 -6.93
CA ALA A 222 1.37 -13.06 -7.08
C ALA A 222 1.52 -13.85 -5.78
N ALA A 223 1.45 -15.17 -5.86
CA ALA A 223 1.85 -16.07 -4.79
C ALA A 223 3.32 -16.43 -4.99
N LEU A 224 4.17 -15.85 -4.14
CA LEU A 224 5.63 -15.99 -4.23
C LEU A 224 6.21 -16.31 -2.86
N TYR A 225 7.33 -17.02 -2.85
CA TYR A 225 8.10 -17.15 -1.61
C TYR A 225 8.85 -15.86 -1.32
N ASP A 226 8.95 -15.46 -0.04
CA ASP A 226 9.68 -14.24 0.34
C ASP A 226 11.14 -14.25 -0.20
N THR A 227 11.76 -15.43 -0.23
CA THR A 227 13.11 -15.64 -0.79
C THR A 227 13.20 -15.40 -2.30
N GLN A 228 12.14 -15.74 -3.04
CA GLN A 228 12.03 -15.48 -4.48
C GLN A 228 11.90 -13.98 -4.77
N VAL A 229 11.17 -13.25 -3.93
CA VAL A 229 11.05 -11.80 -4.05
C VAL A 229 12.39 -11.10 -3.79
N LEU A 230 13.09 -11.52 -2.73
CA LEU A 230 14.45 -11.03 -2.43
C LEU A 230 15.41 -11.29 -3.61
N TYR A 231 15.31 -12.46 -4.25
CA TYR A 231 16.12 -12.79 -5.42
C TYR A 231 15.95 -11.80 -6.56
N ILE A 232 14.70 -11.61 -7.01
CA ILE A 232 14.39 -10.75 -8.16
C ILE A 232 14.85 -9.31 -7.91
N THR A 233 14.67 -8.87 -6.67
CA THR A 233 15.09 -7.55 -6.20
C THR A 233 16.61 -7.40 -6.28
N ASP A 234 17.37 -8.39 -5.83
CA ASP A 234 18.84 -8.35 -5.83
C ASP A 234 19.44 -8.46 -7.24
N ILE A 235 18.94 -9.35 -8.10
CA ILE A 235 19.47 -9.50 -9.47
C ILE A 235 19.15 -8.31 -10.39
N GLY A 236 18.43 -7.29 -9.88
CA GLY A 236 18.03 -6.12 -10.65
C GLY A 236 17.09 -6.43 -11.81
N SER A 237 16.40 -7.58 -11.74
CA SER A 237 15.39 -7.98 -12.74
C SER A 237 14.01 -7.41 -12.43
N MET A 238 13.85 -6.76 -11.28
CA MET A 238 12.64 -6.03 -10.95
C MET A 238 12.51 -4.79 -11.85
N PRO A 239 11.35 -4.57 -12.51
CA PRO A 239 11.10 -3.36 -13.26
C PRO A 239 11.29 -2.12 -12.37
N LYS A 240 12.03 -1.12 -12.86
CA LYS A 240 12.45 0.06 -12.07
C LYS A 240 11.31 0.85 -11.43
N ASP A 241 10.13 0.84 -12.07
CA ASP A 241 8.96 1.61 -11.64
C ASP A 241 7.88 0.73 -10.98
N CYS A 242 8.25 -0.46 -10.51
CA CYS A 242 7.35 -1.37 -9.83
C CYS A 242 7.74 -1.45 -8.37
N GLN A 243 6.87 -0.98 -7.49
CA GLN A 243 6.93 -1.31 -6.07
C GLN A 243 5.97 -2.46 -5.82
N ILE A 244 6.33 -3.37 -4.93
CA ILE A 244 5.45 -4.47 -4.53
C ILE A 244 5.19 -4.38 -3.04
N HIS A 245 3.98 -4.73 -2.65
CA HIS A 245 3.55 -4.78 -1.28
C HIS A 245 3.19 -6.21 -0.94
N ARG A 246 3.71 -6.67 0.20
CA ARG A 246 3.29 -7.92 0.80
C ARG A 246 1.91 -7.71 1.40
N ILE A 247 0.95 -8.52 1.00
CA ILE A 247 -0.37 -8.56 1.61
C ILE A 247 -0.21 -9.24 2.98
N PRO A 248 -0.60 -8.58 4.09
CA PRO A 248 -0.50 -9.19 5.40
C PRO A 248 -1.46 -10.39 5.48
N PRO A 249 -1.03 -11.53 6.03
CA PRO A 249 -1.95 -12.60 6.39
C PRO A 249 -3.01 -12.10 7.37
N HIS A 250 -4.20 -12.69 7.34
CA HIS A 250 -5.27 -12.37 8.27
C HIS A 250 -5.73 -13.61 9.05
N GLY A 251 -5.48 -13.59 10.36
CA GLY A 251 -6.14 -14.46 11.33
C GLY A 251 -5.65 -15.92 11.31
N ASN A 252 -6.51 -16.83 11.78
CA ASN A 252 -6.23 -18.27 11.90
C ASN A 252 -6.23 -19.01 10.54
N SER A 253 -6.02 -18.31 9.41
CA SER A 253 -5.91 -18.96 8.12
C SER A 253 -4.72 -19.91 8.14
N THR A 254 -5.01 -21.21 8.01
CA THR A 254 -4.00 -22.27 7.99
C THR A 254 -3.17 -22.23 6.71
N LEU A 255 -3.72 -21.64 5.64
CA LEU A 255 -3.12 -21.50 4.32
C LEU A 255 -1.93 -20.53 4.31
N ILE A 256 -2.01 -19.47 5.11
CA ILE A 256 -0.96 -18.46 5.23
C ILE A 256 -0.66 -18.28 6.70
N ASN A 257 -0.03 -19.31 7.25
CA ASN A 257 0.28 -19.36 8.67
C ASN A 257 1.16 -18.16 9.06
N GLU A 258 0.62 -17.27 9.89
CA GLU A 258 1.27 -16.07 10.45
C GLU A 258 2.53 -16.40 11.28
N ASN A 259 2.75 -17.67 11.57
CA ASN A 259 3.88 -18.11 12.36
C ASN A 259 5.17 -18.01 11.53
N PHE A 260 5.82 -16.87 11.72
CA PHE A 260 7.23 -16.52 11.56
C PHE A 260 8.22 -17.52 12.21
N LEU A 261 7.90 -18.81 12.27
CA LEU A 261 8.91 -19.81 12.53
C LEU A 261 9.83 -19.80 11.30
N PRO A 262 11.12 -19.45 11.46
CA PRO A 262 12.05 -19.45 10.35
C PRO A 262 11.96 -20.83 9.70
N SER A 263 11.70 -20.85 8.38
CA SER A 263 11.79 -22.07 7.58
C SER A 263 13.08 -22.77 8.00
N THR A 264 12.98 -23.87 8.74
CA THR A 264 14.12 -24.45 9.45
C THR A 264 14.99 -25.18 8.45
N PHE A 265 15.90 -24.49 7.77
CA PHE A 265 16.74 -25.11 6.75
C PHE A 265 17.41 -26.40 7.25
N VAL A 266 16.97 -27.54 6.70
CA VAL A 266 17.52 -28.86 7.02
C VAL A 266 18.45 -29.30 5.90
N TYR A 267 19.66 -29.72 6.28
CA TYR A 267 20.55 -30.41 5.36
C TYR A 267 20.23 -31.91 5.37
N LEU A 268 19.73 -32.42 4.24
CA LEU A 268 19.44 -33.84 4.09
C LEU A 268 20.73 -34.61 3.80
N ILE A 269 21.05 -35.57 4.67
CA ILE A 269 22.23 -36.44 4.51
C ILE A 269 21.75 -37.88 4.24
N PRO A 270 22.27 -38.56 3.20
CA PRO A 270 21.89 -39.94 2.93
C PRO A 270 22.12 -40.87 4.13
N ARG A 271 21.14 -41.73 4.42
CA ARG A 271 21.18 -42.70 5.55
C ARG A 271 22.38 -43.64 5.54
N LYS A 272 23.00 -43.86 4.36
CA LYS A 272 24.20 -44.69 4.20
C LYS A 272 25.45 -44.10 4.85
N ASN A 273 25.44 -42.81 5.22
CA ASN A 273 26.57 -42.19 5.89
C ASN A 273 26.58 -42.57 7.38
N PRO A 274 27.75 -42.86 7.98
CA PRO A 274 27.82 -43.25 9.38
C PRO A 274 27.50 -42.06 10.31
N ALA A 275 26.89 -42.36 11.45
CA ALA A 275 26.41 -41.36 12.41
C ALA A 275 27.49 -40.35 12.81
N LYS A 276 28.73 -40.80 13.02
CA LYS A 276 29.87 -39.93 13.37
C LYS A 276 30.16 -38.85 12.33
N ILE A 277 29.92 -39.14 11.05
CA ILE A 277 30.08 -38.15 9.97
C ILE A 277 28.96 -37.12 10.04
N VAL A 278 27.73 -37.58 10.24
CA VAL A 278 26.55 -36.70 10.41
C VAL A 278 26.73 -35.78 11.61
N GLU A 279 27.12 -36.33 12.77
CA GLU A 279 27.41 -35.56 13.98
C GLU A 279 28.48 -34.50 13.75
N LYS A 280 29.57 -34.85 13.06
CA LYS A 280 30.63 -33.90 12.76
C LYS A 280 30.19 -32.81 11.77
N ILE A 281 29.37 -33.14 10.77
CA ILE A 281 28.75 -32.14 9.88
C ILE A 281 27.85 -31.21 10.70
N ASN A 282 26.99 -31.77 11.56
CA ASN A 282 26.12 -30.99 12.44
C ASN A 282 26.94 -30.10 13.37
N GLU A 283 28.03 -30.59 13.96
CA GLU A 283 28.92 -29.80 14.80
C GLU A 283 29.54 -28.63 14.01
N ILE A 284 30.00 -28.86 12.77
CA ILE A 284 30.55 -27.80 11.91
C ILE A 284 29.48 -26.76 11.60
N ILE A 285 28.28 -27.19 11.19
CA ILE A 285 27.17 -26.30 10.83
C ILE A 285 26.70 -25.51 12.06
N LEU A 286 26.52 -26.17 13.20
CA LEU A 286 26.13 -25.51 14.46
C LEU A 286 27.19 -24.50 14.89
N LYS A 287 28.49 -24.81 14.76
CA LYS A 287 29.59 -23.87 15.03
C LYS A 287 29.57 -22.68 14.08
N LEU A 288 29.27 -22.89 12.80
CA LEU A 288 29.07 -21.78 11.86
C LEU A 288 27.92 -20.90 12.33
N PHE A 289 26.75 -21.46 12.62
CA PHE A 289 25.59 -20.67 13.08
C PHE A 289 25.79 -20.00 14.45
N THR A 290 26.52 -20.61 15.40
CA THR A 290 26.79 -20.00 16.71
C THR A 290 27.85 -18.92 16.64
N PHE A 291 28.93 -19.13 15.89
CA PHE A 291 29.99 -18.15 15.72
C PHE A 291 29.55 -16.98 14.80
N GLU A 292 28.60 -17.25 13.91
CA GLU A 292 28.16 -16.32 12.87
C GLU A 292 26.70 -15.85 13.07
N LYS A 293 26.10 -15.92 14.26
CA LYS A 293 24.76 -15.33 14.46
C LYS A 293 24.70 -13.83 14.07
N VAL A 294 25.85 -13.15 14.11
CA VAL A 294 26.09 -11.80 13.57
C VAL A 294 26.64 -11.82 12.14
N MET A 295 27.45 -12.82 11.75
CA MET A 295 28.14 -12.84 10.45
C MET A 295 27.30 -13.45 9.31
N ILE A 296 26.47 -14.47 9.55
CA ILE A 296 25.58 -15.03 8.52
C ILE A 296 24.49 -14.03 8.15
N SER A 297 23.86 -13.38 9.14
CA SER A 297 22.84 -12.35 8.87
C SER A 297 23.42 -11.06 8.29
N ASP A 298 24.60 -10.63 8.73
CA ASP A 298 25.08 -9.28 8.36
C ASP A 298 26.21 -9.32 7.33
N PHE A 299 27.01 -10.39 7.26
CA PHE A 299 28.11 -10.47 6.30
C PHE A 299 27.77 -11.34 5.11
N TRP A 300 27.28 -12.57 5.29
CA TRP A 300 27.00 -13.46 4.17
C TRP A 300 25.75 -13.04 3.41
N MET A 301 24.66 -12.77 4.14
CA MET A 301 23.45 -12.21 3.53
C MET A 301 23.74 -10.85 2.89
N HIS A 302 24.50 -9.94 3.51
CA HIS A 302 24.89 -8.71 2.80
C HIS A 302 25.84 -8.96 1.63
N LYS A 303 26.78 -9.90 1.72
CA LYS A 303 27.72 -10.16 0.62
C LYS A 303 27.00 -10.73 -0.59
N GLU A 304 26.00 -11.58 -0.37
CA GLU A 304 25.21 -12.19 -1.43
C GLU A 304 24.05 -11.28 -1.89
N LEU A 305 23.41 -10.49 -1.01
CA LEU A 305 22.26 -9.60 -1.31
C LEU A 305 22.61 -8.14 -1.65
N ARG A 306 23.88 -7.73 -1.59
CA ARG A 306 24.29 -6.31 -1.76
C ARG A 306 24.96 -6.05 -3.11
N ARG A 307 24.45 -6.68 -4.17
CA ARG A 307 24.73 -6.28 -5.55
C ARG A 307 23.44 -6.14 -6.35
N PRO A 308 22.70 -5.08 -6.03
CA PRO A 308 22.62 -4.02 -7.03
C PRO A 308 22.90 -2.65 -6.42
N SER A 309 23.74 -1.87 -7.11
CA SER A 309 24.05 -0.47 -6.82
C SER A 309 22.85 0.49 -6.99
N SER A 310 21.63 -0.03 -7.05
CA SER A 310 20.38 0.70 -7.29
C SER A 310 19.27 0.45 -6.27
N LEU A 311 19.43 -0.47 -5.30
CA LEU A 311 18.62 -0.34 -4.10
C LEU A 311 19.16 0.87 -3.35
N GLN A 312 18.41 1.97 -3.40
CA GLN A 312 18.54 3.06 -2.46
C GLN A 312 18.79 2.45 -1.08
N LYS A 313 19.83 2.91 -0.41
CA LYS A 313 20.04 2.63 1.01
C LYS A 313 18.70 2.87 1.71
N GLU A 314 17.98 1.80 2.02
CA GLU A 314 17.23 1.72 3.26
C GLU A 314 18.31 1.76 4.35
N THR A 315 18.77 2.98 4.62
CA THR A 315 19.30 3.36 5.92
C THR A 315 18.30 2.76 6.90
N PRO A 316 18.72 1.98 7.91
CA PRO A 316 17.78 1.44 8.88
C PRO A 316 17.00 2.62 9.42
N GLN A 317 15.78 2.78 8.89
CA GLN A 317 14.77 3.61 9.48
C GLN A 317 14.51 2.85 10.78
N LYS A 318 15.27 3.24 11.80
CA LYS A 318 14.71 3.44 13.12
C LYS A 318 13.28 3.89 12.84
N GLN A 319 12.29 3.10 13.24
CA GLN A 319 10.89 3.50 13.23
C GLN A 319 10.69 4.70 14.17
N GLU A 320 11.51 5.75 14.06
CA GLU A 320 10.97 7.08 14.10
C GLU A 320 9.91 7.07 13.01
N ILE A 321 8.67 7.22 13.47
CA ILE A 321 7.53 7.71 12.71
C ILE A 321 7.95 9.09 12.18
N SER A 322 8.92 9.14 11.28
CA SER A 322 9.08 10.22 10.34
C SER A 322 8.00 9.93 9.33
N SER A 323 6.77 10.28 9.70
CA SER A 323 5.79 10.72 8.74
C SER A 323 6.53 11.76 7.91
N VAL A 324 7.04 11.35 6.75
CA VAL A 324 7.39 12.28 5.70
C VAL A 324 6.07 12.99 5.45
N VAL A 325 5.95 14.17 6.05
CA VAL A 325 4.81 15.04 5.86
C VAL A 325 5.00 15.51 4.43
N ASP A 326 4.29 14.88 3.50
CA ASP A 326 4.28 15.35 2.14
C ASP A 326 3.75 16.79 2.18
N PRO A 327 4.52 17.77 1.69
CA PRO A 327 4.10 19.15 1.73
C PRO A 327 2.79 19.29 0.94
N LEU A 328 1.85 20.06 1.48
CA LEU A 328 0.57 20.32 0.84
C LEU A 328 0.80 20.76 -0.62
N SER A 329 0.39 19.94 -1.58
CA SER A 329 0.57 20.23 -3.00
C SER A 329 -0.37 21.36 -3.43
N LEU A 330 0.07 22.25 -4.32
CA LEU A 330 -0.82 23.29 -4.87
C LEU A 330 -2.01 22.67 -5.62
N THR A 331 -1.85 21.46 -6.16
CA THR A 331 -2.91 20.70 -6.83
C THR A 331 -4.04 20.34 -5.88
N SER A 332 -3.76 20.09 -4.60
CA SER A 332 -4.82 19.89 -3.60
C SER A 332 -5.72 21.11 -3.51
N LEU A 333 -5.17 22.33 -3.44
CA LEU A 333 -5.92 23.60 -3.35
C LEU A 333 -6.74 23.96 -4.61
N ALA A 334 -6.56 23.24 -5.72
CA ALA A 334 -7.23 23.55 -6.98
C ALA A 334 -8.77 23.57 -6.84
N GLY A 335 -9.33 22.69 -6.02
CA GLY A 335 -10.78 22.66 -5.76
C GLY A 335 -11.32 23.96 -5.16
N ILE A 336 -10.61 24.54 -4.18
CA ILE A 336 -10.99 25.83 -3.57
C ILE A 336 -10.88 26.95 -4.59
N PHE A 337 -9.78 27.00 -5.36
CA PHE A 337 -9.60 28.04 -6.38
C PHE A 337 -10.69 27.96 -7.45
N LEU A 338 -11.07 26.77 -7.91
CA LEU A 338 -12.16 26.58 -8.85
C LEU A 338 -13.51 27.04 -8.27
N ALA A 339 -13.82 26.69 -7.01
CA ALA A 339 -15.03 27.15 -6.35
C ALA A 339 -15.07 28.68 -6.17
N TYR A 340 -13.93 29.30 -5.84
CA TYR A 340 -13.79 30.74 -5.73
C TYR A 340 -13.99 31.45 -7.08
N ILE A 341 -13.35 30.96 -8.15
CA ILE A 341 -13.52 31.48 -9.51
C ILE A 341 -14.98 31.37 -9.95
N ALA A 342 -15.63 30.22 -9.71
CA ALA A 342 -17.05 30.05 -10.01
C ALA A 342 -17.92 31.06 -9.25
N GLY A 343 -17.65 31.29 -7.96
CA GLY A 343 -18.32 32.31 -7.16
C GLY A 343 -18.14 33.72 -7.70
N LEU A 344 -16.93 34.08 -8.12
CA LEU A 344 -16.65 35.37 -8.77
C LEU A 344 -17.42 35.54 -10.08
N LEU A 345 -17.48 34.49 -10.91
CA LEU A 345 -18.24 34.51 -12.17
C LEU A 345 -19.74 34.71 -11.92
N VAL A 346 -20.31 34.03 -10.92
CA VAL A 346 -21.71 34.22 -10.53
C VAL A 346 -21.95 35.64 -10.01
N SER A 347 -21.08 36.16 -9.16
CA SER A 347 -21.18 37.54 -8.66
C SER A 347 -21.10 38.56 -9.79
N PHE A 348 -20.22 38.34 -10.78
CA PHE A 348 -20.08 39.21 -11.93
C PHE A 348 -21.30 39.17 -12.85
N LEU A 349 -21.89 37.99 -13.07
CA LEU A 349 -23.14 37.84 -13.82
C LEU A 349 -24.30 38.58 -13.14
N ILE A 350 -24.43 38.46 -11.80
CA ILE A 350 -25.45 39.19 -11.04
C ILE A 350 -25.25 40.70 -11.20
N LEU A 351 -24.02 41.20 -11.11
CA LEU A 351 -23.71 42.61 -11.31
C LEU A 351 -24.10 43.09 -12.72
N ILE A 352 -23.82 42.31 -13.77
CA ILE A 352 -24.25 42.64 -15.14
C ILE A 352 -25.77 42.71 -15.23
N VAL A 353 -26.49 41.75 -14.63
CA VAL A 353 -27.95 41.75 -14.60
C VAL A 353 -28.46 43.00 -13.89
N GLU A 354 -27.91 43.36 -12.73
CA GLU A 354 -28.30 44.56 -11.99
C GLU A 354 -28.07 45.84 -12.82
N ILE A 355 -26.88 46.01 -13.41
CA ILE A 355 -26.55 47.18 -14.24
C ILE A 355 -27.50 47.27 -15.45
N THR A 356 -27.78 46.15 -16.12
CA THR A 356 -28.68 46.12 -17.28
C THR A 356 -30.13 46.40 -16.89
N THR A 357 -30.60 45.94 -15.73
CA THR A 357 -31.93 46.30 -15.21
C THR A 357 -32.05 47.78 -14.83
N ILE A 358 -31.03 48.36 -14.19
CA ILE A 358 -31.02 49.80 -13.83
C ILE A 358 -31.05 50.67 -15.08
N ARG A 359 -30.33 50.28 -16.14
CA ARG A 359 -30.25 51.02 -17.39
C ARG A 359 -31.45 50.79 -18.33
N SER A 360 -32.41 49.95 -17.94
CA SER A 360 -33.59 49.70 -18.75
C SER A 360 -34.47 50.96 -18.81
N PRO A 361 -34.83 51.47 -20.01
CA PRO A 361 -35.60 52.70 -20.18
C PRO A 361 -37.02 52.64 -19.58
N HIS A 362 -37.49 51.45 -19.20
CA HIS A 362 -38.72 51.30 -18.42
C HIS A 362 -38.60 51.80 -16.98
N PHE A 363 -37.40 51.76 -16.38
CA PHE A 363 -37.18 52.28 -15.03
C PHE A 363 -37.10 53.81 -15.01
N GLU A 364 -36.53 54.43 -16.06
CA GLU A 364 -36.53 55.90 -16.22
C GLU A 364 -37.94 56.48 -16.40
N ARG A 365 -38.85 55.78 -17.11
CA ARG A 365 -40.26 56.22 -17.21
C ARG A 365 -41.03 56.07 -15.90
N ALA A 366 -40.74 55.06 -15.08
CA ALA A 366 -41.39 54.89 -13.78
C ALA A 366 -41.01 55.99 -12.77
N HIS A 367 -39.76 56.49 -12.82
CA HIS A 367 -39.33 57.60 -11.97
C HIS A 367 -39.83 58.97 -12.46
N MET A 368 -40.04 59.17 -13.77
CA MET A 368 -40.63 60.42 -14.28
C MET A 368 -42.12 60.61 -13.90
N CYS A 369 -42.85 59.54 -13.53
CA CYS A 369 -44.26 59.66 -13.13
C CYS A 369 -44.48 60.06 -11.66
N ILE A 370 -43.44 60.16 -10.82
CA ILE A 370 -43.58 60.45 -9.37
C ILE A 370 -43.35 61.95 -9.05
N ILE A 371 -42.91 62.77 -10.02
CA ILE A 371 -42.61 64.20 -9.82
C ILE A 371 -43.64 65.15 -10.50
N PRO A 372 -44.96 65.05 -10.26
CA PRO A 372 -45.80 66.23 -10.49
C PRO A 372 -46.76 66.61 -9.33
N TYR A 373 -46.51 66.19 -8.08
CA TYR A 373 -47.39 66.53 -6.94
C TYR A 373 -46.64 67.22 -5.77
N LEU A 374 -45.72 68.11 -6.10
CA LEU A 374 -45.12 69.07 -5.16
C LEU A 374 -45.20 70.46 -5.81
N ASP A 375 -46.42 70.98 -5.86
CA ASP A 375 -46.74 72.41 -5.88
C ASP A 375 -47.92 72.63 -4.93
#